data_AF-A0A7N2N0C7-F1
#
_entry.id   AF-A0A7N2N0C7-F1
#
_cell.length_a   1.000
_cell.length_b   1.000
_cell.length_c   1.000
_cell.angle_alpha   90.00
_cell.angle_beta   90.00
_cell.angle_gamma   90.00
#
_symmetry.space_group_name_H-M   'P 1'
#
loop_
_entity.id
_entity.type
_entity.pdbx_description
1 polymer ?
#
loop_
_entity_poly.entity_id
_entity_poly.type
_entity_poly.pdbx_seq_one_letter_code
_entity_poly.pdbx_strand_id
1 'polypeptide(L)'
;MAWRNLEIVIEHAKELESVHLFQSLKPYPVVCICDDEGNSYYESEKKKPVDLTGRSNPEWGALFDFDINIVEAQRRRLYLIVRLESHRNVACLSSKFIGEVRVGLEELLNDFGDADDKKLVTRSVLNKKRQAQGRLTFSYKFGRTLDRPPTALPQPDNGNPVAQIPQRRNSNGHPIVRGVVGGVTSGLVTALAEIISNEALDG
;
A
#
# COMPACT_ATOMS: atom_id res chain seq x y z
N MET A 1 22.13 14.49 7.75
CA MET A 1 20.72 14.10 7.89
C MET A 1 20.69 12.60 7.73
N ALA A 2 20.31 11.81 8.73
CA ALA A 2 20.45 10.35 8.66
C ALA A 2 19.11 9.70 8.30
N TRP A 3 19.03 9.07 7.13
CA TRP A 3 17.90 8.28 6.66
C TRP A 3 18.25 6.79 6.66
N ARG A 4 17.33 5.92 7.08
CA ARG A 4 17.47 4.47 6.90
C ARG A 4 16.17 3.90 6.38
N ASN A 5 16.28 2.97 5.44
CA ASN A 5 15.15 2.15 5.05
C ASN A 5 14.86 1.13 6.17
N LEU A 6 13.61 1.01 6.56
CA LEU A 6 13.09 0.03 7.50
C LEU A 6 12.21 -0.94 6.72
N GLU A 7 12.71 -2.16 6.59
CA GLU A 7 11.98 -3.28 6.02
C GLU A 7 11.33 -4.08 7.15
N ILE A 8 10.05 -4.38 7.03
CA ILE A 8 9.26 -5.13 8.02
C ILE A 8 8.51 -6.25 7.29
N VAL A 9 8.61 -7.48 7.78
CA VAL A 9 7.77 -8.58 7.31
C VAL A 9 6.83 -9.00 8.43
N ILE A 10 5.53 -8.83 8.21
CA ILE A 10 4.51 -9.38 9.11
C ILE A 10 4.34 -10.86 8.78
N GLU A 11 4.95 -11.72 9.59
CA GLU A 11 5.06 -13.15 9.33
C GLU A 11 3.70 -13.83 9.57
N HIS A 12 3.22 -13.81 10.82
CA HIS A 12 2.01 -14.50 11.24
C HIS A 12 1.47 -13.96 12.57
N ALA A 13 0.23 -14.30 12.90
CA ALA A 13 -0.33 -14.16 14.23
C ALA A 13 -0.85 -15.51 14.75
N LYS A 14 -0.93 -15.65 16.07
CA LYS A 14 -1.46 -16.84 16.74
C LYS A 14 -2.48 -16.46 17.80
N GLU A 15 -3.46 -17.34 17.97
CA GLU A 15 -4.46 -17.27 19.03
C GLU A 15 -5.25 -15.95 19.03
N LEU A 16 -5.55 -15.42 17.84
CA LEU A 16 -6.37 -14.22 17.71
C LEU A 16 -7.80 -14.50 18.19
N GLU A 17 -8.24 -13.69 19.15
CA GLU A 17 -9.60 -13.77 19.67
C GLU A 17 -10.61 -13.34 18.59
N SER A 18 -11.74 -14.06 18.50
CA SER A 18 -12.77 -13.74 17.51
C SER A 18 -13.51 -12.46 17.89
N VAL A 19 -13.34 -11.41 17.09
CA VAL A 19 -14.13 -10.19 17.24
C VAL A 19 -15.51 -10.27 16.58
N HIS A 20 -15.85 -11.36 15.90
CA HIS A 20 -17.14 -11.56 15.26
C HIS A 20 -17.95 -12.61 16.04
N LEU A 21 -19.21 -12.30 16.35
CA LEU A 21 -20.10 -13.24 17.05
C LEU A 21 -20.48 -14.46 16.19
N PHE A 22 -20.55 -14.30 14.86
CA PHE A 22 -21.08 -15.34 13.96
C PHE A 22 -20.32 -15.47 12.63
N GLN A 23 -19.30 -14.64 12.37
CA GLN A 23 -18.57 -14.63 11.10
C GLN A 23 -17.14 -15.13 11.27
N SER A 24 -16.61 -15.77 10.23
CA SER A 24 -15.20 -16.14 10.18
C SER A 24 -14.31 -14.91 10.30
N LEU A 25 -13.26 -15.01 11.13
CA LEU A 25 -12.22 -14.00 11.23
C LEU A 25 -11.41 -14.01 9.93
N LYS A 26 -11.28 -12.84 9.29
CA LYS A 26 -10.48 -12.63 8.07
C LYS A 26 -9.46 -11.53 8.33
N PRO A 27 -8.45 -11.81 9.17
CA PRO A 27 -7.55 -10.79 9.67
C PRO A 27 -6.53 -10.39 8.59
N TYR A 28 -6.18 -9.11 8.55
CA TYR A 28 -5.10 -8.56 7.74
C TYR A 28 -4.35 -7.46 8.51
N PRO A 29 -3.05 -7.31 8.28
CA PRO A 29 -2.25 -6.27 8.93
C PRO A 29 -2.33 -4.94 8.17
N VAL A 30 -2.32 -3.85 8.93
CA VAL A 30 -2.07 -2.49 8.48
C VAL A 30 -0.94 -1.94 9.32
N VAL A 31 0.11 -1.41 8.68
CA VAL A 31 1.30 -0.91 9.35
C VAL A 31 1.33 0.61 9.23
N CYS A 32 1.52 1.30 10.35
CA CYS A 32 1.70 2.74 10.36
C CYS A 32 2.80 3.17 11.32
N ILE A 33 3.35 4.35 11.06
CA ILE A 33 4.33 5.01 11.91
C ILE A 33 3.73 6.32 12.39
N CYS A 34 3.56 6.45 13.71
CA CYS A 34 2.91 7.59 14.34
C CYS A 34 3.74 8.13 15.51
N ASP A 35 3.53 9.39 15.88
CA ASP A 35 4.02 9.94 17.15
C ASP A 35 3.05 9.67 18.32
N ASP A 36 3.39 10.19 19.50
CA ASP A 36 2.54 10.09 20.70
C ASP A 36 1.22 10.87 20.59
N GLU A 37 1.15 11.89 19.73
CA GLU A 37 -0.07 12.66 19.47
C GLU A 37 -1.00 11.94 18.48
N GLY A 38 -0.52 10.85 17.86
CA GLY A 38 -1.27 10.06 16.89
C GLY A 38 -1.17 10.61 15.47
N ASN A 39 -0.28 11.56 15.20
CA ASN A 39 -0.02 12.03 13.84
C ASN A 39 0.66 10.90 13.05
N SER A 40 0.04 10.48 11.94
CA SER A 40 0.59 9.45 11.06
C SER A 40 1.58 10.08 10.09
N TYR A 41 2.80 9.56 10.06
CA TYR A 41 3.85 9.96 9.12
C TYR A 41 3.94 9.01 7.93
N TYR A 42 3.57 7.75 8.17
CA TYR A 42 3.54 6.70 7.16
C TYR A 42 2.37 5.78 7.48
N GLU A 43 1.61 5.43 6.46
CA GLU A 43 0.54 4.44 6.56
C GLU A 43 0.60 3.54 5.33
N SER A 44 0.73 2.23 5.56
CA SER A 44 0.73 1.26 4.49
C SER A 44 -0.65 1.14 3.87
N GLU A 45 -0.72 0.95 2.56
CA GLU A 45 -1.94 0.49 1.93
C GLU A 45 -2.35 -0.90 2.47
N LYS A 46 -3.65 -1.13 2.54
CA LYS A 46 -4.21 -2.39 3.03
C LYS A 46 -3.79 -3.53 2.11
N LYS A 47 -2.93 -4.43 2.60
CA LYS A 47 -2.58 -5.65 1.86
C LYS A 47 -3.65 -6.72 2.08
N LYS A 48 -4.10 -7.34 0.99
CA LYS A 48 -5.07 -8.45 1.06
C LYS A 48 -4.38 -9.68 1.68
N PRO A 49 -5.06 -10.41 2.58
CA PRO A 49 -4.49 -11.62 3.17
C PRO A 49 -4.32 -12.69 2.09
N VAL A 50 -3.15 -13.33 2.08
CA VAL A 50 -2.78 -14.41 1.15
C VAL A 50 -3.50 -15.71 1.50
N ASP A 51 -3.87 -15.89 2.77
CA ASP A 51 -4.57 -17.08 3.25
C ASP A 51 -5.80 -16.71 4.11
N LEU A 52 -6.97 -17.21 3.69
CA LEU A 52 -8.24 -17.04 4.40
C LEU A 52 -8.56 -18.21 5.34
N THR A 53 -7.71 -19.26 5.37
CA THR A 53 -7.92 -20.45 6.19
C THR A 53 -7.42 -20.27 7.62
N GLY A 54 -6.44 -19.39 7.84
CA GLY A 54 -5.79 -19.18 9.13
C GLY A 54 -6.71 -18.74 10.28
N ARG A 55 -7.88 -18.12 10.02
CA ARG A 55 -8.85 -17.64 11.05
C ARG A 55 -8.15 -16.93 12.24
N SER A 56 -7.92 -17.66 13.34
CA SER A 56 -7.25 -17.17 14.56
C SER A 56 -5.71 -17.25 14.50
N ASN A 57 -5.15 -18.00 13.56
CA ASN A 57 -3.72 -18.20 13.33
C ASN A 57 -3.34 -17.84 11.88
N PRO A 58 -3.51 -16.59 11.43
CA PRO A 58 -3.19 -16.19 10.07
C PRO A 58 -1.68 -16.16 9.80
N GLU A 59 -1.30 -16.50 8.58
CA GLU A 59 0.04 -16.31 8.04
C GLU A 59 -0.03 -15.38 6.82
N TRP A 60 0.84 -14.38 6.74
CA TRP A 60 0.80 -13.38 5.69
C TRP A 60 2.11 -13.27 4.91
N GLY A 61 3.26 -13.29 5.59
CA GLY A 61 4.55 -13.00 4.96
C GLY A 61 4.57 -11.63 4.25
N ALA A 62 3.86 -10.64 4.81
CA ALA A 62 3.64 -9.36 4.13
C ALA A 62 4.79 -8.37 4.40
N LEU A 63 5.49 -7.99 3.34
CA LEU A 63 6.58 -7.00 3.36
C LEU A 63 6.05 -5.57 3.42
N PHE A 64 6.67 -4.69 4.21
CA PHE A 64 6.41 -3.26 4.27
C PHE A 64 7.74 -2.52 4.39
N ASP A 65 7.84 -1.39 3.70
CA ASP A 65 9.10 -0.68 3.51
C ASP A 65 8.87 0.81 3.77
N PHE A 66 9.71 1.40 4.62
CA PHE A 66 9.59 2.79 5.05
C PHE A 66 10.94 3.48 5.08
N ASP A 67 11.01 4.70 4.56
CA ASP A 67 12.23 5.52 4.66
C ASP A 67 12.15 6.43 5.87
N ILE A 68 12.92 6.10 6.90
CA ILE A 68 12.88 6.74 8.22
C ILE A 68 13.97 7.79 8.34
N ASN A 69 13.58 9.02 8.68
CA ASN A 69 14.51 10.03 9.18
C ASN A 69 14.84 9.73 10.66
N ILE A 70 16.05 9.26 10.92
CA ILE A 70 16.48 8.81 12.26
C ILE A 70 16.46 9.95 13.28
N VAL A 71 16.83 11.17 12.86
CA VAL A 71 16.87 12.33 13.75
C VAL A 71 15.46 12.71 14.21
N GLU A 72 14.49 12.71 13.29
CA GLU A 72 13.10 12.98 13.62
C GLU A 72 12.47 11.84 14.42
N ALA A 73 12.83 10.58 14.12
CA ALA A 73 12.37 9.41 14.86
C ALA A 73 12.71 9.49 16.35
N GLN A 74 13.95 9.90 16.67
CA GLN A 74 14.42 10.09 18.04
C GLN A 74 13.77 11.31 18.70
N ARG A 75 13.66 12.43 17.98
CA ARG A 75 13.12 13.68 18.52
C ARG A 75 11.62 13.58 18.86
N ARG A 76 10.83 12.93 17.99
CA ARG A 76 9.37 12.88 18.08
C ARG A 76 8.82 11.65 18.78
N ARG A 77 9.70 10.72 19.20
CA ARG A 77 9.33 9.41 19.74
C ARG A 77 8.32 8.71 18.83
N LEU A 78 8.79 8.31 17.66
CA LEU A 78 7.94 7.58 16.72
C LEU A 78 7.72 6.14 17.18
N TYR A 79 6.56 5.59 16.83
CA TYR A 79 6.17 4.23 17.09
C TYR A 79 5.78 3.53 15.80
N LEU A 80 6.26 2.29 15.66
CA LEU A 80 5.69 1.33 14.75
C LEU A 80 4.40 0.79 15.35
N ILE A 81 3.29 0.93 14.62
CA ILE A 81 2.01 0.34 14.98
C ILE A 81 1.62 -0.66 13.90
N VAL A 82 1.40 -1.91 14.32
CA VAL A 82 0.79 -2.94 13.45
C VAL A 82 -0.62 -3.19 13.94
N ARG A 83 -1.60 -2.70 13.19
CA ARG A 83 -3.03 -2.90 13.45
C ARG A 83 -3.50 -4.15 12.71
N LEU A 84 -4.25 -4.99 13.41
CA LEU A 84 -4.96 -6.11 12.83
C LEU A 84 -6.43 -5.75 12.66
N GLU A 85 -6.91 -5.84 11.44
CA GLU A 85 -8.30 -5.61 11.09
C GLU A 85 -8.89 -6.88 10.46
N SER A 86 -10.17 -7.15 10.71
CA SER A 86 -10.90 -8.20 10.02
C SER A 86 -11.75 -7.62 8.90
N HIS A 87 -11.63 -8.20 7.71
CA HIS A 87 -12.62 -7.97 6.66
C HIS A 87 -13.98 -8.52 7.10
N ARG A 88 -15.04 -7.87 6.64
CA ARG A 88 -16.42 -8.33 6.84
C ARG A 88 -16.96 -8.84 5.51
N ASN A 89 -17.79 -9.88 5.56
CA ASN A 89 -18.37 -10.46 4.34
C ASN A 89 -19.39 -9.54 3.64
N VAL A 90 -19.81 -8.46 4.30
CA VAL A 90 -20.72 -7.45 3.76
C VAL A 90 -19.92 -6.28 3.21
N ALA A 91 -19.92 -6.13 1.88
CA ALA A 91 -19.10 -5.15 1.16
C ALA A 91 -19.33 -3.68 1.57
N CYS A 92 -20.50 -3.35 2.10
CA CYS A 92 -20.84 -1.98 2.54
C CYS A 92 -20.31 -1.63 3.94
N LEU A 93 -19.75 -2.58 4.68
CA LEU A 93 -19.35 -2.36 6.08
C LEU A 93 -17.83 -2.27 6.21
N SER A 94 -17.37 -1.26 6.95
CA SER A 94 -15.96 -1.08 7.25
C SER A 94 -15.39 -2.29 7.99
N SER A 95 -14.09 -2.53 7.76
CA SER A 95 -13.31 -3.53 8.47
C SER A 95 -13.40 -3.33 9.98
N LYS A 96 -13.35 -4.44 10.73
CA LYS A 96 -13.45 -4.42 12.19
C LYS A 96 -12.06 -4.50 12.81
N PHE A 97 -11.71 -3.54 13.66
CA PHE A 97 -10.49 -3.60 14.46
C PHE A 97 -10.48 -4.82 15.38
N ILE A 98 -9.37 -5.58 15.35
CA ILE A 98 -9.10 -6.72 16.23
C ILE A 98 -8.25 -6.26 17.41
N GLY A 99 -7.11 -5.67 17.11
CA GLY A 99 -6.12 -5.23 18.08
C GLY A 99 -4.89 -4.67 17.38
N GLU A 100 -3.94 -4.20 18.16
CA GLU A 100 -2.69 -3.64 17.63
C GLU A 100 -1.49 -4.02 18.49
N VAL A 101 -0.33 -4.00 17.84
CA VAL A 101 0.98 -3.99 18.47
C VAL A 101 1.58 -2.60 18.29
N ARG A 102 2.15 -2.04 19.36
CA ARG A 102 2.86 -0.75 19.36
C ARG A 102 4.28 -0.98 19.86
N VAL A 103 5.27 -0.58 19.07
CA VAL A 103 6.70 -0.69 19.40
C VAL A 103 7.38 0.65 19.15
N GLY A 104 8.23 1.09 20.07
CA GLY A 104 8.99 2.33 19.89
C GLY A 104 10.03 2.16 18.78
N LEU A 105 10.13 3.13 17.87
CA LEU A 105 11.12 3.06 16.79
C LEU A 105 12.55 3.14 17.35
N GLU A 106 12.74 3.84 18.47
CA GLU A 106 14.01 3.84 19.22
C GLU A 106 14.39 2.45 19.74
N GLU A 107 13.44 1.64 20.19
CA GLU A 107 13.70 0.25 20.63
C GLU A 107 14.24 -0.57 19.45
N LEU A 108 13.56 -0.49 18.31
CA LEU A 108 13.98 -1.20 17.09
C LEU A 108 15.35 -0.72 16.58
N LEU A 109 15.63 0.59 16.68
CA LEU A 109 16.91 1.17 16.25
C LEU A 109 18.06 0.81 17.19
N ASN A 110 17.86 0.83 18.50
CA ASN A 110 18.89 0.47 19.47
C ASN A 110 19.27 -1.01 19.39
N ASP A 111 18.29 -1.84 19.03
CA ASP A 111 18.52 -3.23 18.71
C ASP A 111 19.36 -3.39 17.43
N PHE A 112 19.27 -2.48 16.47
CA PHE A 112 19.94 -2.58 15.18
C PHE A 112 21.26 -1.81 15.17
N GLY A 113 22.37 -2.54 15.30
CA GLY A 113 23.72 -1.99 15.15
C GLY A 113 24.08 -1.68 13.68
N ASP A 114 25.32 -2.00 13.31
CA ASP A 114 25.82 -1.85 11.93
C ASP A 114 25.69 -3.14 11.09
N ALA A 115 25.13 -4.20 11.68
CA ALA A 115 24.93 -5.49 11.04
C ALA A 115 23.60 -5.52 10.29
N ASP A 116 23.63 -6.03 9.05
CA ASP A 116 22.51 -6.11 8.10
C ASP A 116 21.52 -7.27 8.42
N ASP A 117 21.44 -7.66 9.70
CA ASP A 117 20.84 -8.90 10.17
C ASP A 117 19.35 -8.74 10.49
N LYS A 118 18.51 -9.55 9.84
CA LYS A 118 17.07 -9.60 10.08
C LYS A 118 16.77 -10.00 11.54
N LYS A 119 16.00 -9.19 12.26
CA LYS A 119 15.54 -9.47 13.63
C LYS A 119 14.10 -9.95 13.65
N LEU A 120 13.79 -10.91 14.53
CA LEU A 120 12.44 -11.46 14.72
C LEU A 120 11.87 -11.04 16.08
N VAL A 121 10.63 -10.56 16.08
CA VAL A 121 9.95 -10.02 17.27
C VAL A 121 8.55 -10.62 17.38
N THR A 122 8.20 -11.06 18.60
CA THR A 122 6.84 -11.49 18.91
C THR A 122 6.26 -10.64 20.04
N ARG A 123 5.12 -9.99 19.79
CA ARG A 123 4.44 -9.11 20.75
C ARG A 123 2.98 -9.51 20.91
N SER A 124 2.42 -9.23 22.09
CA SER A 124 1.00 -9.44 22.35
C SER A 124 0.16 -8.42 21.57
N VAL A 125 -0.88 -8.89 20.89
CA VAL A 125 -1.87 -8.03 20.24
C VAL A 125 -2.82 -7.51 21.31
N LEU A 126 -2.98 -6.19 21.39
CA LEU A 126 -3.82 -5.58 22.41
C LEU A 126 -5.07 -4.95 21.79
N ASN A 127 -6.24 -5.22 22.36
CA ASN A 127 -7.47 -4.53 21.97
C ASN A 127 -7.52 -3.08 22.52
N LYS A 128 -8.63 -2.38 22.22
CA LYS A 128 -8.88 -1.01 22.72
C LYS A 128 -8.91 -0.91 24.24
N LYS A 129 -9.22 -2.00 24.95
CA LYS A 129 -9.22 -2.10 26.42
C LYS A 129 -7.86 -2.55 26.96
N ARG A 130 -6.81 -2.59 26.13
CA ARG A 130 -5.45 -3.04 26.49
C ARG A 130 -5.40 -4.50 26.97
N GLN A 131 -6.36 -5.33 26.59
CA GLN A 131 -6.37 -6.76 26.87
C GLN A 131 -5.68 -7.51 25.74
N ALA A 132 -4.93 -8.56 26.07
CA ALA A 132 -4.30 -9.43 25.08
C ALA A 132 -5.35 -10.19 24.27
N GLN A 133 -5.14 -10.29 22.96
CA GLN A 133 -6.02 -10.94 21.99
C GLN A 133 -5.20 -11.87 21.07
N GLY A 134 -4.16 -12.51 21.62
CA GLY A 134 -3.20 -13.31 20.87
C GLY A 134 -1.85 -12.63 20.69
N ARG A 135 -1.06 -13.16 19.75
CA ARG A 135 0.35 -12.78 19.56
C ARG A 135 0.63 -12.55 18.08
N LEU A 136 1.37 -11.49 17.77
CA LEU A 136 1.84 -11.18 16.43
C LEU A 136 3.35 -11.39 16.37
N THR A 137 3.81 -12.10 15.36
CA THR A 137 5.23 -12.25 15.03
C THR A 137 5.52 -11.49 13.75
N PHE A 138 6.50 -10.61 13.81
CA PHE A 138 7.02 -9.91 12.66
C PHE A 138 8.53 -9.88 12.72
N SER A 139 9.16 -9.66 11.59
CA SER A 139 10.58 -9.44 11.50
C SER A 139 10.87 -8.07 10.90
N TYR A 140 12.05 -7.55 11.17
CA TYR A 140 12.46 -6.25 10.67
C TYR A 140 13.95 -6.19 10.39
N LYS A 141 14.32 -5.26 9.50
CA LYS A 141 15.69 -4.98 9.11
C LYS A 141 15.85 -3.50 8.80
N PHE A 142 16.91 -2.89 9.30
CA PHE A 142 17.30 -1.55 8.85
C PHE A 142 18.39 -1.65 7.80
N GLY A 143 18.22 -0.89 6.72
CA GLY A 143 19.26 -0.67 5.73
C GLY A 143 20.33 0.32 6.22
N ARG A 144 21.30 0.55 5.35
CA ARG A 144 22.41 1.48 5.59
C ARG A 144 21.90 2.91 5.82
N THR A 145 22.64 3.68 6.62
CA THR A 145 22.39 5.12 6.77
C THR A 145 22.73 5.87 5.48
N LEU A 146 21.82 6.71 5.03
CA LEU A 146 21.98 7.61 3.91
C LEU A 146 21.90 9.06 4.37
N ASP A 147 22.70 9.94 3.77
CA ASP A 147 22.71 11.37 4.11
C ASP A 147 21.51 12.17 3.55
N ARG A 148 20.70 11.54 2.71
CA ARG A 148 19.55 12.10 1.99
C ARG A 148 18.44 11.03 1.93
N PRO A 149 17.13 11.41 1.86
CA PRO A 149 16.09 10.42 1.60
C PRO A 149 16.44 9.58 0.37
N PRO A 150 16.11 8.29 0.34
CA PRO A 150 16.24 7.49 -0.87
C PRO A 150 15.55 8.23 -2.01
N THR A 151 16.33 8.58 -3.03
CA THR A 151 15.74 9.10 -4.27
C THR A 151 14.99 7.91 -4.85
N ALA A 152 13.67 8.05 -5.08
CA ALA A 152 12.92 7.07 -5.86
C ALA A 152 13.77 6.74 -7.09
N LEU A 153 14.09 5.46 -7.30
CA LEU A 153 14.98 5.01 -8.35
C LEU A 153 14.66 5.78 -9.64
N PRO A 154 15.65 6.31 -10.38
CA PRO A 154 15.40 6.86 -11.69
C PRO A 154 14.58 5.82 -12.46
N GLN A 155 13.36 6.19 -12.85
CA GLN A 155 12.62 5.40 -13.82
C GLN A 155 13.58 5.16 -14.99
N PRO A 156 13.66 3.94 -15.56
CA PRO A 156 14.40 3.76 -16.79
C PRO A 156 13.92 4.85 -17.74
N ASP A 157 14.87 5.65 -18.21
CA ASP A 157 14.64 6.61 -19.27
C ASP A 157 14.07 5.80 -20.43
N ASN A 158 12.74 5.78 -20.53
CA ASN A 158 12.04 5.28 -21.70
C ASN A 158 12.36 6.30 -22.77
N GLY A 159 13.57 6.15 -23.33
CA GLY A 159 14.20 7.09 -24.22
C GLY A 159 13.21 7.46 -25.29
N ASN A 160 12.66 8.66 -25.16
CA ASN A 160 11.98 9.30 -26.25
C ASN A 160 13.02 9.38 -27.37
N PRO A 161 12.84 8.69 -28.51
CA PRO A 161 13.60 9.05 -29.68
C PRO A 161 13.09 10.44 -30.04
N VAL A 162 13.85 11.47 -29.68
CA VAL A 162 13.78 12.75 -30.37
C VAL A 162 14.13 12.42 -31.82
N ALA A 163 13.11 12.14 -32.63
CA ALA A 163 13.23 12.03 -34.05
C ALA A 163 13.73 13.39 -34.54
N GLN A 164 15.04 13.48 -34.75
CA GLN A 164 15.66 14.61 -35.42
C GLN A 164 15.08 14.64 -36.83
N ILE A 165 14.09 15.51 -37.04
CA ILE A 165 13.59 15.84 -38.37
C ILE A 165 14.76 16.50 -39.12
N PRO A 166 15.26 15.93 -40.23
CA PRO A 166 16.29 16.59 -41.00
C PRO A 166 15.73 17.90 -41.57
N GLN A 167 16.34 19.02 -41.19
CA GLN A 167 16.09 20.34 -41.76
C GLN A 167 16.35 20.31 -43.27
N ARG A 168 15.28 20.23 -44.08
CA ARG A 168 15.41 20.31 -45.53
C ARG A 168 15.18 21.74 -46.01
N ARG A 169 16.33 22.33 -46.31
CA ARG A 169 16.65 23.56 -47.05
C ARG A 169 15.58 24.04 -48.04
N ASN A 170 15.30 25.32 -47.92
CA ASN A 170 14.34 26.15 -48.63
C ASN A 170 14.91 26.50 -50.01
N SER A 171 14.11 26.35 -51.07
CA SER A 171 14.31 27.05 -52.35
C SER A 171 13.00 27.12 -53.15
N ASN A 172 12.40 28.32 -53.10
CA ASN A 172 11.68 29.11 -54.11
C ASN A 172 10.91 28.41 -55.27
N GLY A 173 9.59 28.67 -55.35
CA GLY A 173 8.78 28.60 -56.58
C GLY A 173 7.28 28.31 -56.38
N HIS A 174 6.43 29.34 -56.43
CA HIS A 174 4.94 29.33 -56.41
C HIS A 174 4.29 28.71 -57.69
N PRO A 175 2.95 28.64 -57.84
CA PRO A 175 1.88 28.11 -56.96
C PRO A 175 0.88 27.22 -57.74
N ILE A 176 0.08 26.33 -57.12
CA ILE A 176 -1.24 25.95 -57.69
C ILE A 176 -2.29 25.80 -56.58
N VAL A 177 -3.38 26.52 -56.79
CA VAL A 177 -4.64 26.53 -56.04
C VAL A 177 -5.53 25.40 -56.55
N ARG A 178 -6.12 24.59 -55.66
CA ARG A 178 -7.39 23.88 -55.96
C ARG A 178 -8.03 23.35 -54.67
N GLY A 179 -9.13 23.97 -54.26
CA GLY A 179 -10.04 23.35 -53.30
C GLY A 179 -10.88 22.27 -53.98
N VAL A 180 -11.46 21.36 -53.18
CA VAL A 180 -12.73 20.68 -53.44
C VAL A 180 -13.25 20.12 -52.13
N VAL A 181 -14.49 20.48 -51.84
CA VAL A 181 -15.42 19.90 -50.85
C VAL A 181 -15.83 18.51 -51.34
N GLY A 182 -15.87 17.50 -50.48
CA GLY A 182 -16.48 16.22 -50.81
C GLY A 182 -16.19 15.14 -49.78
N GLY A 183 -17.25 14.63 -49.14
CA GLY A 183 -17.15 13.66 -48.05
C GLY A 183 -16.99 12.21 -48.49
N VAL A 184 -17.44 11.36 -47.55
CA VAL A 184 -17.91 9.96 -47.62
C VAL A 184 -16.97 8.75 -47.47
N THR A 185 -17.14 8.12 -46.30
CA THR A 185 -17.43 6.68 -46.03
C THR A 185 -16.29 5.70 -45.71
N SER A 186 -16.23 5.31 -44.43
CA SER A 186 -16.53 3.95 -43.93
C SER A 186 -16.65 4.07 -42.40
N GLY A 187 -17.77 3.74 -41.73
CA GLY A 187 -18.41 2.42 -41.68
C GLY A 187 -17.51 1.50 -40.85
N LEU A 188 -17.84 1.04 -39.65
CA LEU A 188 -19.10 0.46 -39.20
C LEU A 188 -19.29 0.60 -37.68
N VAL A 189 -20.58 0.67 -37.35
CA VAL A 189 -21.23 0.77 -36.04
C VAL A 189 -21.46 -0.64 -35.51
N THR A 190 -21.39 -0.87 -34.20
CA THR A 190 -22.41 -1.69 -33.53
C THR A 190 -22.59 -1.23 -32.09
N ALA A 191 -23.77 -0.69 -31.83
CA ALA A 191 -24.33 -0.42 -30.52
C ALA A 191 -25.35 -1.51 -30.17
N LEU A 192 -25.95 -1.38 -28.97
CA LEU A 192 -27.24 -1.93 -28.45
C LEU A 192 -27.04 -2.93 -27.31
N ALA A 193 -27.77 -2.86 -26.19
CA ALA A 193 -28.79 -1.90 -25.75
C ALA A 193 -29.04 -2.06 -24.24
N GLU A 194 -29.40 -0.98 -23.56
CA GLU A 194 -30.28 -1.05 -22.39
C GLU A 194 -31.74 -1.18 -22.88
N ILE A 195 -32.55 -2.00 -22.21
CA ILE A 195 -34.00 -1.98 -22.32
C ILE A 195 -34.57 -1.68 -20.94
N ILE A 196 -35.33 -0.59 -20.88
CA ILE A 196 -36.11 -0.10 -19.75
C ILE A 196 -37.50 -0.80 -19.76
N SER A 197 -37.97 -1.12 -18.55
CA SER A 197 -39.33 -1.30 -18.02
C SER A 197 -40.52 -1.62 -18.94
N ASN A 198 -41.29 -2.63 -18.55
CA ASN A 198 -42.75 -2.63 -18.73
C ASN A 198 -43.46 -2.73 -17.37
N GLU A 199 -44.34 -1.77 -17.14
CA GLU A 199 -45.33 -1.69 -16.07
C GLU A 199 -46.66 -2.30 -16.55
N ALA A 200 -47.46 -2.75 -15.58
CA ALA A 200 -48.93 -2.84 -15.57
C ALA A 200 -49.70 -4.03 -16.23
N LEU A 201 -50.40 -4.72 -15.32
CA LEU A 201 -51.84 -5.05 -15.30
C LEU A 201 -52.34 -6.44 -15.75
N ASP A 202 -52.98 -7.06 -14.74
CA ASP A 202 -54.24 -7.83 -14.75
C ASP A 202 -54.20 -9.34 -15.02
N GLY A 203 -54.82 -10.07 -14.10
CA GLY A 203 -54.88 -11.54 -14.01
C GLY A 203 -55.08 -12.00 -12.56
#